data_AF-A0A7S1VWH7-F1
#
_entry.id   AF-A0A7S1VWH7-F1
#
_cell.length_a   1.000
_cell.length_b   1.000
_cell.length_c   1.000
_cell.angle_alpha   90.00
_cell.angle_beta   90.00
_cell.angle_gamma   90.00
#
_symmetry.space_group_name_H-M   'P 1'
#
loop_
_entity.id
_entity.type
_entity.pdbx_description
1 polymer ?
#
loop_
_entity_poly.entity_id
_entity_poly.type
_entity_poly.pdbx_seq_one_letter_code
_entity_poly.pdbx_strand_id
1 'polypeptide(L)'
;EGSLRTTNARYLPNYVLRNLGVRLMIDEKDSDRYWMGQPSKTKSDEMTPWVDNEASIQDPWDYVCIDYQINSPLDAVVHDSAMSTYHHVFLFLFRLKRVEWMLNNSWRQSTALNHSILVETKAGGADAPAISEAAEHSSYLLRRISSTRQTMLHFISNLQNYLMFEVLEGGWEGLERSIKKAKSLNDVILAHN
;
A
#
# COMPACT_ATOMS: atom_id res chain seq x y z
N GLU A 1 8.41 -10.94 -12.37
CA GLU A 1 9.80 -10.75 -12.87
C GLU A 1 10.11 -9.37 -13.48
N GLY A 2 9.25 -8.81 -14.35
CA GLY A 2 9.56 -7.53 -15.04
C GLY A 2 9.94 -6.38 -14.11
N SER A 3 9.19 -6.16 -13.03
CA SER A 3 9.46 -5.08 -12.06
C SER A 3 10.74 -5.25 -11.22
N LEU A 4 11.22 -6.50 -11.04
CA LEU A 4 12.46 -6.76 -10.29
C LEU A 4 13.71 -6.45 -11.14
N ARG A 5 13.59 -6.61 -12.47
CA ARG A 5 14.70 -6.32 -13.41
C ARG A 5 14.91 -4.83 -13.65
N THR A 6 13.86 -4.04 -13.51
CA THR A 6 13.88 -2.58 -13.74
C THR A 6 14.22 -1.76 -12.50
N THR A 7 14.38 -2.40 -11.34
CA THR A 7 14.63 -1.75 -10.04
C THR A 7 15.95 -2.19 -9.43
N ASN A 8 16.32 -1.58 -8.30
CA ASN A 8 17.51 -1.92 -7.52
C ASN A 8 17.50 -3.37 -7.00
N ALA A 9 16.37 -4.07 -7.09
CA ALA A 9 16.27 -5.49 -6.77
C ALA A 9 17.18 -6.38 -7.65
N ARG A 10 17.68 -5.88 -8.79
CA ARG A 10 18.69 -6.56 -9.62
C ARG A 10 20.01 -6.81 -8.88
N TYR A 11 20.34 -5.99 -7.87
CA TYR A 11 21.57 -6.12 -7.10
C TYR A 11 21.43 -7.08 -5.91
N LEU A 12 20.23 -7.59 -5.65
CA LEU A 12 20.03 -8.55 -4.57
C LEU A 12 20.69 -9.90 -4.92
N PRO A 13 21.26 -10.61 -3.93
CA PRO A 13 21.81 -11.92 -4.16
C PRO A 13 20.77 -12.90 -4.70
N ASN A 14 21.19 -13.78 -5.61
CA ASN A 14 20.31 -14.75 -6.26
C ASN A 14 19.57 -15.67 -5.28
N TYR A 15 20.15 -15.96 -4.11
CA TYR A 15 19.50 -16.78 -3.10
C TYR A 15 18.29 -16.06 -2.44
N VAL A 16 18.34 -14.73 -2.30
CA VAL A 16 17.23 -13.93 -1.77
C VAL A 16 16.08 -13.92 -2.78
N LEU A 17 16.39 -13.69 -4.05
CA LEU A 17 15.39 -13.63 -5.12
C LEU A 17 14.69 -14.97 -5.35
N ARG A 18 15.39 -16.10 -5.13
CA ARG A 18 14.79 -17.44 -5.23
C ARG A 18 13.82 -17.75 -4.10
N ASN A 19 14.08 -17.19 -2.92
CA ASN A 19 13.27 -17.42 -1.73
C ASN A 19 12.10 -16.44 -1.61
N LEU A 20 12.07 -15.39 -2.43
CA LEU A 20 11.01 -14.40 -2.44
C LEU A 20 9.87 -14.84 -3.36
N GLY A 21 8.74 -15.17 -2.76
CA GLY A 21 7.49 -15.52 -3.41
C GLY A 21 6.43 -14.44 -3.24
N VAL A 22 5.34 -14.57 -3.99
CA VAL A 22 4.11 -13.82 -3.74
C VAL A 22 3.05 -14.84 -3.33
N ARG A 23 2.47 -14.66 -2.15
CA ARG A 23 1.36 -15.47 -1.67
C ARG A 23 0.10 -14.63 -1.71
N LEU A 24 -0.98 -15.22 -2.22
CA LEU A 24 -2.30 -14.63 -2.11
C LEU A 24 -2.95 -15.19 -0.86
N MET A 25 -3.19 -14.34 0.13
CA MET A 25 -3.84 -14.70 1.40
C MET A 25 -5.36 -14.77 1.19
N ILE A 26 -5.80 -15.70 0.35
CA ILE A 26 -7.23 -15.93 0.10
C ILE A 26 -7.76 -16.76 1.26
N ASP A 27 -8.82 -16.30 1.94
CA ASP A 27 -9.50 -17.12 2.95
C ASP A 27 -10.09 -18.35 2.25
N GLU A 28 -9.60 -19.54 2.62
CA GLU A 28 -10.10 -20.76 2.02
C GLU A 28 -11.56 -21.06 2.36
N LYS A 29 -12.13 -20.40 3.36
CA LYS A 29 -13.53 -20.61 3.79
C LYS A 29 -14.53 -19.61 3.21
N ASP A 30 -14.07 -18.66 2.41
CA ASP A 30 -14.96 -17.68 1.78
C ASP A 30 -15.75 -18.32 0.61
N SER A 31 -17.07 -18.30 0.68
CA SER A 31 -17.95 -18.86 -0.36
C SER A 31 -17.92 -18.04 -1.66
N ASP A 32 -17.50 -16.78 -1.57
CA ASP A 32 -17.47 -15.83 -2.68
C ASP A 32 -16.08 -15.72 -3.33
N ARG A 33 -15.20 -16.71 -3.05
CA ARG A 33 -13.78 -16.82 -3.44
C ARG A 33 -13.40 -16.39 -4.87
N TYR A 34 -14.29 -16.54 -5.84
CA TYR A 34 -14.05 -16.21 -7.25
C TYR A 34 -15.05 -15.19 -7.82
N TRP A 35 -15.84 -14.56 -6.95
CA TRP A 35 -16.91 -13.67 -7.35
C TRP A 35 -16.40 -12.23 -7.46
N MET A 36 -16.13 -11.79 -8.68
CA MET A 36 -15.71 -10.41 -9.01
C MET A 36 -16.92 -9.44 -9.16
N GLY A 37 -18.11 -9.84 -8.72
CA GLY A 37 -19.37 -9.07 -8.81
C GLY A 37 -19.89 -8.60 -7.45
N GLN A 38 -21.06 -7.95 -7.42
CA GLN A 38 -21.73 -7.64 -6.14
C GLN A 38 -22.16 -8.95 -5.45
N PRO A 39 -21.87 -9.15 -4.15
CA PRO A 39 -22.11 -10.42 -3.45
C PRO A 39 -23.52 -10.95 -3.71
N SER A 40 -23.66 -12.27 -3.84
CA SER A 40 -24.99 -12.84 -4.05
C SER A 40 -25.82 -12.56 -2.81
N LYS A 41 -26.89 -11.75 -2.94
CA LYS A 41 -27.86 -11.57 -1.86
C LYS A 41 -28.51 -12.91 -1.61
N THR A 42 -28.23 -13.53 -0.47
CA THR A 42 -29.00 -14.69 -0.01
C THR A 42 -30.45 -14.23 0.19
N LYS A 43 -31.43 -15.06 -0.18
CA LYS A 43 -32.87 -14.70 -0.18
C LYS A 43 -33.42 -14.20 1.15
N SER A 44 -32.69 -14.33 2.26
CA SER A 44 -33.05 -13.77 3.57
C SER A 44 -32.77 -12.26 3.71
N ASP A 45 -32.00 -11.66 2.80
CA ASP A 45 -31.55 -10.26 2.86
C ASP A 45 -32.47 -9.27 2.10
N GLU A 46 -33.62 -9.73 1.61
CA GLU A 46 -34.58 -8.86 0.91
C GLU A 46 -35.48 -8.02 1.84
N MET A 47 -35.34 -8.14 3.17
CA MET A 47 -36.08 -7.30 4.12
C MET A 47 -35.23 -6.93 5.33
N THR A 48 -34.09 -6.29 5.10
CA THR A 48 -33.37 -5.52 6.11
C THR A 48 -33.19 -4.09 5.57
N PRO A 49 -33.37 -3.03 6.38
CA PRO A 49 -32.93 -1.68 6.01
C PRO A 49 -31.48 -1.74 5.52
N TRP A 50 -31.09 -0.87 4.59
CA TRP A 50 -29.70 -0.79 4.11
C TRP A 50 -28.74 -0.75 5.31
N VAL A 51 -28.08 -1.87 5.57
CA VAL A 51 -26.93 -1.97 6.47
C VAL A 51 -25.72 -2.00 5.56
N ASP A 52 -24.78 -1.08 5.78
CA ASP A 52 -23.50 -1.13 5.11
C ASP A 52 -22.84 -2.47 5.46
N ASN A 53 -22.84 -3.43 4.53
CA ASN A 53 -22.14 -4.68 4.66
C ASN A 53 -20.63 -4.39 4.60
N GLU A 54 -20.05 -3.93 5.71
CA GLU A 54 -18.62 -3.70 5.90
C GLU A 54 -17.79 -4.97 5.62
N ALA A 55 -18.42 -6.15 5.68
CA ALA A 55 -17.80 -7.44 5.38
C ALA A 55 -17.54 -7.69 3.87
N SER A 56 -18.18 -6.96 2.97
CA SER A 56 -18.22 -7.29 1.53
C SER A 56 -17.26 -6.50 0.63
N ILE A 57 -16.48 -5.57 1.18
CA ILE A 57 -15.44 -4.86 0.45
C ILE A 57 -14.10 -5.19 1.10
N GLN A 58 -13.70 -6.46 1.03
CA GLN A 58 -12.30 -6.80 1.25
C GLN A 58 -11.52 -6.27 0.05
N ASP A 59 -10.72 -5.24 0.30
CA ASP A 59 -9.95 -4.57 -0.73
C ASP A 59 -8.99 -5.58 -1.38
N PRO A 60 -8.99 -5.77 -2.72
CA PRO A 60 -8.16 -6.79 -3.38
C PRO A 60 -6.66 -6.72 -3.04
N TRP A 61 -6.21 -5.57 -2.58
CA TRP A 61 -4.84 -5.29 -2.16
C TRP A 61 -4.47 -5.87 -0.79
N ASP A 62 -5.45 -6.27 0.03
CA ASP A 62 -5.21 -6.91 1.33
C ASP A 62 -4.84 -8.39 1.18
N TYR A 63 -5.11 -9.00 0.02
CA TYR A 63 -4.76 -10.40 -0.25
C TYR A 63 -3.34 -10.57 -0.78
N VAL A 64 -2.70 -9.52 -1.28
CA VAL A 64 -1.38 -9.63 -1.92
C VAL A 64 -0.30 -9.47 -0.87
N CYS A 65 0.49 -10.53 -0.65
CA CYS A 65 1.66 -10.43 0.21
C CYS A 65 2.92 -11.01 -0.41
N ILE A 66 4.05 -10.43 -0.02
CA ILE A 66 5.36 -10.98 -0.35
C ILE A 66 5.68 -11.98 0.74
N ASP A 67 5.93 -13.22 0.33
CA ASP A 67 6.29 -14.33 1.20
C ASP A 67 7.78 -14.60 1.05
N TYR A 68 8.47 -14.80 2.17
CA TYR A 68 9.90 -15.12 2.16
C TYR A 68 10.10 -16.53 2.69
N GLN A 69 10.42 -17.46 1.79
CA GLN A 69 10.67 -18.85 2.13
C GLN A 69 12.03 -18.99 2.82
N ILE A 70 12.00 -19.31 4.11
CA ILE A 70 13.21 -19.57 4.87
C ILE A 70 13.58 -21.03 4.73
N ASN A 71 14.76 -21.28 4.15
CA ASN A 71 15.28 -22.63 4.01
C ASN A 71 16.14 -22.98 5.23
N SER A 72 16.20 -24.27 5.56
CA SER A 72 17.18 -24.80 6.50
C SER A 72 18.61 -24.36 6.09
N PRO A 73 19.47 -23.88 7.01
CA PRO A 73 19.37 -23.97 8.47
C PRO A 73 18.77 -22.74 9.18
N LEU A 74 18.34 -21.70 8.46
CA LEU A 74 17.88 -20.43 9.05
C LEU A 74 16.50 -20.54 9.74
N ASP A 75 15.76 -21.60 9.42
CA ASP A 75 14.51 -21.98 10.07
C ASP A 75 14.64 -22.17 11.60
N ALA A 76 15.84 -22.55 12.07
CA ALA A 76 16.11 -22.67 13.50
C ALA A 76 16.13 -21.32 14.25
N VAL A 77 16.30 -20.20 13.54
CA VAL A 77 16.38 -18.85 14.11
C VAL A 77 15.08 -18.08 13.88
N VAL A 78 14.52 -18.17 12.68
CA VAL A 78 13.32 -17.42 12.31
C VAL A 78 12.12 -18.36 12.30
N HIS A 79 11.37 -18.32 13.39
CA HIS A 79 10.15 -19.12 13.53
C HIS A 79 8.96 -18.54 12.75
N ASP A 80 7.97 -19.39 12.44
CA ASP A 80 6.72 -19.00 11.76
C ASP A 80 5.94 -17.89 12.49
N SER A 81 6.04 -17.83 13.83
CA SER A 81 5.45 -16.77 14.63
C SER A 81 6.03 -15.39 14.29
N ALA A 82 7.35 -15.31 14.12
CA ALA A 82 8.04 -14.08 13.73
C ALA A 82 7.72 -13.69 12.29
N MET A 83 7.62 -14.68 11.38
CA MET A 83 7.20 -14.44 10.00
C MET A 83 5.80 -13.81 9.92
N SER A 84 4.88 -14.27 10.78
CA SER A 84 3.55 -13.67 10.90
C SER A 84 3.63 -12.21 11.34
N THR A 85 4.50 -11.87 12.29
CA THR A 85 4.72 -10.46 12.71
C THR A 85 5.30 -9.61 11.58
N TYR A 86 6.31 -10.11 10.85
CA TYR A 86 6.87 -9.41 9.69
C TYR A 86 5.82 -9.17 8.61
N HIS A 87 4.91 -10.11 8.42
CA HIS A 87 3.80 -9.96 7.50
C HIS A 87 2.86 -8.81 7.89
N HIS A 88 2.50 -8.67 9.17
CA HIS A 88 1.67 -7.56 9.64
C HIS A 88 2.36 -6.20 9.41
N VAL A 89 3.68 -6.13 9.69
CA VAL A 89 4.48 -4.92 9.43
C VAL A 89 4.52 -4.60 7.94
N PHE A 90 4.72 -5.61 7.08
CA PHE A 90 4.70 -5.43 5.63
C PHE A 90 3.37 -4.88 5.14
N LEU A 91 2.24 -5.45 5.57
CA LEU A 91 0.91 -4.97 5.18
C LEU A 91 0.69 -3.50 5.58
N PHE A 92 1.12 -3.13 6.78
CA PHE A 92 1.05 -1.74 7.24
C PHE A 92 1.86 -0.79 6.34
N LEU A 93 3.13 -1.13 6.08
CA LEU A 93 4.00 -0.32 5.19
C LEU A 93 3.47 -0.27 3.75
N PHE A 94 2.93 -1.38 3.27
CA PHE A 94 2.35 -1.48 1.93
C PHE A 94 1.11 -0.58 1.80
N ARG A 95 0.20 -0.61 2.77
CA ARG A 95 -0.96 0.29 2.83
C ARG A 95 -0.52 1.75 2.85
N LEU A 96 0.50 2.09 3.64
CA LEU A 96 1.04 3.45 3.67
C LEU A 96 1.61 3.88 2.31
N LYS A 97 2.34 2.98 1.62
CA LYS A 97 2.87 3.25 0.28
C LYS A 97 1.76 3.41 -0.76
N ARG A 98 0.66 2.67 -0.61
CA ARG A 98 -0.51 2.80 -1.47
C ARG A 98 -1.20 4.15 -1.31
N VAL A 99 -1.36 4.66 -0.10
CA VAL A 99 -1.95 6.00 0.10
C VAL A 99 -1.11 7.06 -0.61
N GLU A 100 0.21 7.00 -0.50
CA GLU A 100 1.11 7.89 -1.25
C GLU A 100 0.91 7.78 -2.78
N TRP A 101 0.81 6.56 -3.30
CA TRP A 101 0.55 6.33 -4.72
C TRP A 101 -0.82 6.88 -5.15
N MET A 102 -1.87 6.66 -4.37
CA MET A 102 -3.22 7.17 -4.65
C MET A 102 -3.26 8.70 -4.66
N LEU A 103 -2.57 9.36 -3.72
CA LEU A 103 -2.45 10.82 -3.71
C LEU A 103 -1.72 11.34 -4.94
N ASN A 104 -0.63 10.67 -5.35
CA ASN A 104 0.08 11.01 -6.58
C ASN A 104 -0.78 10.79 -7.84
N ASN A 105 -1.60 9.74 -7.86
CA ASN A 105 -2.53 9.49 -8.96
C ASN A 105 -3.64 10.56 -9.02
N SER A 106 -4.18 10.96 -7.85
CA SER A 106 -5.15 12.06 -7.76
C SER A 106 -4.57 13.38 -8.30
N TRP A 107 -3.27 13.65 -8.08
CA TRP A 107 -2.61 14.81 -8.69
C TRP A 107 -2.60 14.73 -10.23
N ARG A 108 -2.25 13.57 -10.80
CA ARG A 108 -2.26 13.39 -12.27
C ARG A 108 -3.65 13.64 -12.86
N GLN A 109 -4.69 13.12 -12.20
CA GLN A 109 -6.08 13.34 -12.60
C GLN A 109 -6.48 14.82 -12.50
N SER A 110 -6.14 15.49 -11.39
CA SER A 110 -6.42 16.91 -11.18
C SER A 110 -5.70 17.80 -12.22
N THR A 111 -4.46 17.47 -12.58
CA THR A 111 -3.71 18.19 -13.62
C THR A 111 -4.31 17.97 -15.01
N ALA A 112 -4.73 16.74 -15.34
CA ALA A 112 -5.41 16.45 -16.61
C ALA A 112 -6.73 17.21 -16.74
N LEU A 113 -7.53 17.27 -15.66
CA LEU A 113 -8.78 18.04 -15.61
C LEU A 113 -8.53 19.55 -15.76
N ASN A 114 -7.53 20.09 -15.06
CA ASN A 114 -7.15 21.50 -15.24
C ASN A 114 -6.77 21.79 -16.70
N HIS A 115 -6.01 20.89 -17.33
CA HIS A 115 -5.63 21.06 -18.72
C HIS A 115 -6.82 21.01 -19.68
N SER A 116 -7.79 20.09 -19.48
CA SER A 116 -8.99 20.04 -20.33
C SER A 116 -9.84 21.30 -20.19
N ILE A 117 -10.04 21.81 -18.97
CA ILE A 117 -10.77 23.07 -18.71
C ILE A 117 -10.08 24.25 -19.41
N LEU A 118 -8.75 24.32 -19.35
CA LEU A 118 -7.98 25.37 -20.02
C LEU A 118 -8.04 25.29 -21.56
N VAL A 119 -8.20 24.10 -22.13
CA VAL A 119 -8.38 23.91 -23.58
C VAL A 119 -9.78 24.33 -24.00
N GLU A 120 -10.81 23.92 -23.26
CA GLU A 120 -12.21 24.28 -23.56
C GLU A 120 -12.46 25.78 -23.47
N THR A 121 -11.90 26.45 -22.47
CA THR A 121 -11.99 27.92 -22.33
C THR A 121 -11.27 28.67 -23.46
N LYS A 122 -10.17 28.12 -24.00
CA LYS A 122 -9.48 28.71 -25.17
C LYS A 122 -10.17 28.40 -26.50
N ALA A 123 -10.85 27.26 -26.62
CA ALA A 123 -11.55 26.84 -27.83
C ALA A 123 -12.96 27.47 -27.97
N GLY A 124 -13.61 27.85 -26.85
CA GLY A 124 -14.99 28.34 -26.81
C GLY A 124 -15.22 29.77 -27.31
N GLY A 125 -14.18 30.53 -27.66
CA GLY A 125 -14.30 31.94 -28.04
C GLY A 125 -14.64 32.86 -26.84
N ALA A 126 -14.33 34.15 -26.97
CA ALA A 126 -14.40 35.13 -25.88
C ALA A 126 -15.82 35.49 -25.37
N ASP A 127 -16.88 34.88 -25.93
CA ASP A 127 -18.26 35.38 -25.82
C ASP A 127 -19.21 34.52 -24.96
N ALA A 128 -18.69 33.57 -24.17
CA ALA A 128 -19.49 32.72 -23.29
C ALA A 128 -19.20 32.97 -21.79
N PRO A 129 -19.81 33.99 -21.16
CA PRO A 129 -19.58 34.32 -19.74
C PRO A 129 -19.91 33.15 -18.79
N ALA A 130 -20.89 32.32 -19.13
CA ALA A 130 -21.24 31.12 -18.36
C ALA A 130 -20.12 30.06 -18.31
N ILE A 131 -19.28 29.99 -19.34
CA ILE A 131 -18.14 29.07 -19.41
C ILE A 131 -16.98 29.61 -18.56
N SER A 132 -16.80 30.93 -18.50
CA SER A 132 -15.78 31.59 -17.67
C SER A 132 -16.06 31.39 -16.17
N GLU A 133 -17.29 31.61 -15.71
CA GLU A 133 -17.65 31.44 -14.29
C GLU A 133 -17.52 29.97 -13.83
N ALA A 134 -17.95 29.02 -14.65
CA ALA A 134 -17.81 27.59 -14.37
C ALA A 134 -16.33 27.16 -14.32
N ALA A 135 -15.48 27.72 -15.19
CA ALA A 135 -14.03 27.48 -15.18
C ALA A 135 -13.34 28.07 -13.95
N GLU A 136 -13.74 29.27 -13.51
CA GLU A 136 -13.22 29.89 -12.30
C GLU A 136 -13.60 29.08 -11.05
N HIS A 137 -14.87 28.68 -10.93
CA HIS A 137 -15.34 27.88 -9.80
C HIS A 137 -14.62 26.52 -9.73
N SER A 138 -14.47 25.83 -10.86
CA SER A 138 -13.74 24.55 -10.90
C SER A 138 -12.25 24.73 -10.58
N SER A 139 -11.60 25.79 -11.04
CA SER A 139 -10.20 26.10 -10.69
C SER A 139 -10.00 26.33 -9.19
N TYR A 140 -10.96 27.02 -8.53
CA TYR A 140 -10.95 27.25 -7.09
C TYR A 140 -11.05 25.93 -6.31
N LEU A 141 -11.98 25.05 -6.71
CA LEU A 141 -12.13 23.73 -6.10
C LEU A 141 -10.86 22.87 -6.28
N LEU A 142 -10.27 22.86 -7.48
CA LEU A 142 -9.04 22.12 -7.76
C LEU A 142 -7.86 22.65 -6.94
N ARG A 143 -7.78 23.97 -6.72
CA ARG A 143 -6.77 24.56 -5.83
C ARG A 143 -6.95 24.11 -4.38
N ARG A 144 -8.19 24.08 -3.88
CA ARG A 144 -8.49 23.57 -2.53
C ARG A 144 -8.10 22.11 -2.37
N ILE A 145 -8.51 21.27 -3.33
CA ILE A 145 -8.15 19.84 -3.37
C ILE A 145 -6.62 19.68 -3.38
N SER A 146 -5.92 20.45 -4.22
CA SER A 146 -4.46 20.41 -4.28
C SER A 146 -3.79 20.82 -2.96
N SER A 147 -4.36 21.81 -2.27
CA SER A 147 -3.86 22.24 -0.94
C SER A 147 -4.01 21.13 0.10
N THR A 148 -5.20 20.54 0.22
CA THR A 148 -5.44 19.44 1.17
C THR A 148 -4.57 18.22 0.85
N ARG A 149 -4.44 17.86 -0.44
CA ARG A 149 -3.56 16.79 -0.88
C ARG A 149 -2.11 17.04 -0.49
N GLN A 150 -1.62 18.28 -0.65
CA GLN A 150 -0.24 18.61 -0.29
C GLN A 150 0.01 18.41 1.21
N THR A 151 -0.95 18.79 2.05
CA THR A 151 -0.88 18.54 3.49
C THR A 151 -0.84 17.04 3.80
N MET A 152 -1.69 16.23 3.14
CA MET A 152 -1.69 14.77 3.29
C MET A 152 -0.38 14.13 2.85
N LEU A 153 0.17 14.57 1.70
CA LEU A 153 1.46 14.08 1.20
C LEU A 153 2.60 14.41 2.16
N HIS A 154 2.63 15.63 2.69
CA HIS A 154 3.63 16.01 3.68
C HIS A 154 3.55 15.14 4.94
N PHE A 155 2.34 14.91 5.46
CA PHE A 155 2.14 14.03 6.59
C PHE A 155 2.65 12.60 6.34
N ILE A 156 2.28 12.01 5.20
CA ILE A 156 2.70 10.64 4.85
C ILE A 156 4.21 10.56 4.67
N SER A 157 4.82 11.55 4.01
CA SER A 157 6.28 11.58 3.84
C SER A 157 6.99 11.64 5.19
N ASN A 158 6.52 12.47 6.12
CA ASN A 158 7.11 12.54 7.46
C ASN A 158 6.92 11.23 8.23
N LEU A 159 5.74 10.62 8.15
CA LEU A 159 5.45 9.34 8.78
C LEU A 159 6.31 8.21 8.22
N GLN A 160 6.46 8.12 6.90
CA GLN A 160 7.33 7.14 6.24
C GLN A 160 8.79 7.31 6.65
N ASN A 161 9.28 8.55 6.70
CA ASN A 161 10.64 8.83 7.15
C ASN A 161 10.84 8.40 8.62
N TYR A 162 9.91 8.73 9.50
CA TYR A 162 9.96 8.30 10.91
C TYR A 162 10.00 6.77 11.03
N LEU A 163 9.10 6.08 10.32
CA LEU A 163 9.05 4.61 10.34
C LEU A 163 10.34 3.99 9.81
N MET A 164 10.93 4.56 8.75
CA MET A 164 12.14 4.00 8.16
C MET A 164 13.39 4.24 9.01
N PHE A 165 13.59 5.48 9.50
CA PHE A 165 14.82 5.85 10.19
C PHE A 165 14.79 5.60 11.71
N GLU A 166 13.68 5.86 12.38
CA GLU A 166 13.62 5.72 13.85
C GLU A 166 13.21 4.29 14.25
N VAL A 167 12.25 3.71 13.53
CA VAL A 167 11.70 2.40 13.90
C VAL A 167 12.48 1.26 13.25
N LEU A 168 12.55 1.23 11.92
CA LEU A 168 13.18 0.11 11.21
C LEU A 168 14.70 0.11 11.37
N GLU A 169 15.38 1.23 11.09
CA GLU A 169 16.84 1.31 11.24
C GLU A 169 17.25 1.14 12.72
N GLY A 170 16.55 1.80 13.64
CA GLY A 170 16.81 1.66 15.07
C GLY A 170 16.65 0.22 15.57
N GLY A 171 15.61 -0.48 15.12
CA GLY A 171 15.39 -1.90 15.41
C GLY A 171 16.46 -2.79 14.79
N TRP A 172 16.85 -2.52 13.55
CA TRP A 172 17.90 -3.24 12.84
C TRP A 172 19.27 -3.11 13.51
N GLU A 173 19.68 -1.89 13.85
CA GLU A 173 20.94 -1.67 14.57
C GLU A 173 20.95 -2.36 15.93
N GLY A 174 19.81 -2.37 16.63
CA GLY A 174 19.63 -3.08 17.89
C GLY A 174 19.86 -4.58 17.73
N LEU A 175 19.21 -5.18 16.73
CA LEU A 175 19.36 -6.58 16.39
C LEU A 175 20.80 -6.91 15.96
N GLU A 176 21.39 -6.12 15.07
CA GLU A 176 22.75 -6.34 14.57
C GLU A 176 23.78 -6.30 15.70
N ARG A 177 23.65 -5.33 16.62
CA ARG A 177 24.51 -5.24 17.82
C ARG A 177 24.36 -6.45 18.73
N SER A 178 23.13 -6.96 18.92
CA SER A 178 22.86 -8.14 19.76
C SER A 178 23.41 -9.41 19.12
N ILE A 179 23.22 -9.60 17.81
CA ILE A 179 23.74 -10.74 17.05
C ILE A 179 25.28 -10.74 17.05
N LYS A 180 25.93 -9.58 16.85
CA LYS A 180 27.40 -9.49 16.90
C LYS A 180 28.00 -9.85 18.27
N LYS A 181 27.23 -9.69 19.35
CA LYS A 181 27.65 -10.02 20.73
C LYS A 181 27.32 -11.47 21.12
N ALA A 182 26.37 -12.10 20.44
CA ALA A 182 25.94 -13.46 20.70
C ALA A 182 27.08 -14.46 20.49
N LYS A 183 27.21 -15.43 21.40
CA LYS A 183 28.24 -16.48 21.32
C LYS A 183 27.66 -17.86 21.04
N SER A 184 26.36 -18.04 21.30
CA SER A 184 25.64 -19.28 21.05
C SER A 184 24.44 -19.05 20.14
N LEU A 185 23.98 -20.12 19.49
CA LEU A 185 22.76 -20.09 18.67
C LEU A 185 21.53 -19.66 19.49
N ASN A 186 21.43 -20.09 20.74
CA ASN A 186 20.34 -19.69 21.63
C ASN A 186 20.33 -18.18 21.88
N ASP A 187 21.50 -17.56 22.02
CA ASP A 187 21.60 -16.10 22.18
C ASP A 187 21.09 -15.37 20.93
N VAL A 188 21.32 -15.95 19.74
CA VAL A 188 20.81 -15.39 18.47
C VAL A 188 19.28 -15.51 18.38
N ILE A 189 18.72 -16.66 18.78
CA ILE A 189 17.27 -16.88 18.82
C ILE A 189 16.61 -15.91 19.80
N LEU A 190 17.22 -15.71 20.98
CA LEU A 190 16.75 -14.76 21.98
C LEU A 190 16.88 -13.29 21.53
N ALA A 191 17.89 -12.97 20.73
CA ALA A 191 18.06 -11.63 20.18
C ALA A 191 17.08 -11.31 19.05
N HIS A 192 16.61 -12.34 18.34
CA HIS A 192 15.68 -12.21 17.22
C HIS A 192 14.21 -12.13 17.65
N ASN A 193 13.81 -12.91 18.65
CA ASN A 193 12.46 -12.88 19.23
C ASN A 193 12.17 -11.58 19.99
#